data_AF-A0A7S2V009-F1
#
_entry.id   AF-A0A7S2V009-F1
#
_cell.length_a   1.000
_cell.length_b   1.000
_cell.length_c   1.000
_cell.angle_alpha   90.00
_cell.angle_beta   90.00
_cell.angle_gamma   90.00
#
_symmetry.space_group_name_H-M   'P 1'
#
loop_
_entity.id
_entity.type
_entity.pdbx_description
1 polymer ?
#
loop_
_entity_poly.entity_id
_entity_poly.type
_entity_poly.pdbx_seq_one_letter_code
_entity_poly.pdbx_strand_id
1 'polypeptide(L)'
;TCEDTITLTVTWKNHADGSTGHALYTSSWVAPKADVHSQQRFFYMGQKGEINVDQAHRGYNMADDAEGYRSVNPLFMKYTPTDGKFSGQNGYGCRSIAEFIKAAQSITDGDKKAEDFDASLPTIGTTYLTTAILEAGRLSLDNGGHQFEIKYEDTENPHIPTSIEPLAASTVQAKKQKV
;
A
#
# COMPACT_ATOMS: atom_id res chain seq x y z
N THR A 1 8.77 11.55 20.42
CA THR A 1 9.10 10.12 20.67
C THR A 1 8.39 9.30 19.62
N CYS A 2 8.99 8.23 19.11
CA CYS A 2 8.30 7.35 18.15
C CYS A 2 7.42 6.36 18.91
N GLU A 3 6.22 6.09 18.41
CA GLU A 3 5.26 5.18 19.03
C GLU A 3 5.64 3.71 18.75
N ASP A 4 5.37 2.86 19.74
CA ASP A 4 5.57 1.41 19.64
C ASP A 4 4.58 0.72 18.69
N THR A 5 3.39 1.32 18.55
CA THR A 5 2.34 0.88 17.64
C THR A 5 1.62 2.10 17.11
N ILE A 6 1.43 2.12 15.79
CA ILE A 6 0.74 3.19 15.07
C ILE A 6 -0.37 2.55 14.24
N THR A 7 -1.57 3.10 14.34
CA THR A 7 -2.70 2.74 13.47
C THR A 7 -3.24 3.99 12.80
N LEU A 8 -3.31 3.97 11.47
CA LEU A 8 -3.89 5.03 10.65
C LEU A 8 -5.16 4.51 9.99
N THR A 9 -6.24 5.29 10.07
CA THR A 9 -7.46 5.06 9.27
C THR A 9 -7.47 6.07 8.13
N VAL A 10 -7.48 5.59 6.89
CA VAL A 10 -7.44 6.42 5.68
C VAL A 10 -8.73 6.22 4.91
N THR A 11 -9.35 7.32 4.52
CA THR A 11 -10.50 7.31 3.61
C THR A 11 -10.01 7.65 2.21
N TRP A 12 -10.30 6.75 1.28
CA TRP A 12 -10.01 6.89 -0.14
C TRP A 12 -11.28 7.30 -0.87
N LYS A 13 -11.13 8.13 -1.91
CA LYS A 13 -12.22 8.49 -2.82
C LYS A 13 -11.80 8.17 -4.25
N ASN A 14 -12.63 7.42 -4.95
CA ASN A 14 -12.46 7.17 -6.37
C ASN A 14 -12.84 8.43 -7.16
N HIS A 15 -11.94 8.93 -8.00
CA HIS A 15 -12.19 10.11 -8.83
C HIS A 15 -13.24 9.87 -9.91
N ALA A 16 -13.39 8.63 -10.40
CA ALA A 16 -14.26 8.31 -11.52
C ALA A 16 -15.75 8.34 -11.14
N ASP A 17 -16.12 7.84 -9.96
CA ASP A 17 -17.51 7.67 -9.54
C ASP A 17 -17.81 8.24 -8.14
N GLY A 18 -16.80 8.76 -7.43
CA GLY A 18 -16.96 9.31 -6.09
C GLY A 18 -17.15 8.27 -4.99
N SER A 19 -17.09 6.98 -5.31
CA SER A 19 -17.16 5.90 -4.31
C SER A 19 -16.02 6.02 -3.29
N THR A 20 -16.28 5.62 -2.05
CA THR A 20 -15.32 5.71 -0.96
C THR A 20 -14.87 4.34 -0.48
N GLY A 21 -13.60 4.21 -0.16
CA GLY A 21 -13.02 3.05 0.50
C GLY A 21 -12.34 3.46 1.81
N HIS A 22 -12.19 2.52 2.73
CA HIS A 22 -11.45 2.74 3.97
C HIS A 22 -10.32 1.73 4.08
N ALA A 23 -9.16 2.20 4.51
CA ALA A 23 -8.00 1.37 4.78
C ALA A 23 -7.51 1.60 6.21
N LEU A 24 -7.14 0.51 6.89
CA LEU A 24 -6.48 0.56 8.18
C LEU A 24 -5.04 0.10 8.00
N TYR A 25 -4.09 0.99 8.27
CA TYR A 25 -2.66 0.67 8.26
C TYR A 25 -2.19 0.57 9.70
N THR A 26 -1.67 -0.58 10.10
CA THR A 26 -1.10 -0.78 11.43
C THR A 26 0.35 -1.22 11.33
N SER A 27 1.23 -0.51 12.03
CA SER A 27 2.61 -0.93 12.25
C SER A 27 2.83 -1.10 13.75
N SER A 28 3.49 -2.18 14.14
CA SER A 28 3.78 -2.48 15.53
C SER A 28 5.13 -3.18 15.63
N TRP A 29 6.00 -2.69 16.51
CA TRP A 29 7.32 -3.27 16.79
C TRP A 29 7.36 -4.00 18.14
N VAL A 30 6.23 -4.09 18.84
CA VAL A 30 6.09 -4.76 20.15
C VAL A 30 5.60 -6.20 20.03
N ALA A 31 5.78 -6.82 18.87
CA ALA A 31 5.41 -8.21 18.67
C ALA A 31 6.20 -9.13 19.62
N PRO A 32 5.53 -10.07 20.32
CA PRO A 32 6.22 -11.05 21.14
C PRO A 32 7.01 -12.03 20.27
N LYS A 33 7.88 -12.84 20.89
CA LYS A 33 8.50 -13.98 20.20
C LYS A 33 7.40 -14.87 19.61
N ALA A 34 7.48 -15.11 18.32
CA ALA A 34 6.54 -15.91 17.55
C ALA A 34 7.30 -16.89 16.64
N ASP A 35 6.55 -17.69 15.89
CA ASP A 35 7.04 -18.62 14.88
C ASP A 35 7.74 -17.92 13.70
N VAL A 36 7.40 -16.66 13.43
CA VAL A 36 8.03 -15.83 12.41
C VAL A 36 8.61 -14.52 12.96
N HIS A 37 9.61 -13.98 12.26
CA HIS A 37 10.25 -12.70 12.63
C HIS A 37 9.41 -11.46 12.29
N SER A 38 8.49 -11.57 11.32
CA SER A 38 7.63 -10.48 10.87
C SER A 38 6.28 -11.04 10.47
N GLN A 39 5.20 -10.37 10.86
CA GLN A 39 3.84 -10.72 10.50
C GLN A 39 3.27 -9.67 9.56
N GLN A 40 3.53 -9.81 8.26
CA GLN A 40 2.97 -8.92 7.25
C GLN A 40 1.69 -9.55 6.70
N ARG A 41 0.58 -8.84 6.86
CA ARG A 41 -0.74 -9.26 6.41
C ARG A 41 -1.36 -8.18 5.54
N PHE A 42 -2.15 -8.62 4.57
CA PHE A 42 -2.99 -7.74 3.77
C PHE A 42 -4.37 -8.36 3.65
N PHE A 43 -5.38 -7.55 3.92
CA PHE A 43 -6.77 -7.91 3.73
C PHE A 43 -7.46 -6.85 2.88
N TYR A 44 -8.20 -7.31 1.89
CA TYR A 44 -9.05 -6.47 1.06
C TYR A 44 -10.43 -7.11 0.95
N MET A 45 -11.47 -6.30 1.13
CA MET A 45 -12.85 -6.68 0.89
C MET A 45 -13.45 -5.69 -0.11
N GLY A 46 -13.92 -6.22 -1.23
CA GLY A 46 -14.65 -5.49 -2.26
C GLY A 46 -16.07 -6.01 -2.39
N GLN A 47 -16.86 -5.37 -3.25
CA GLN A 47 -18.27 -5.74 -3.45
C GLN A 47 -18.47 -7.19 -3.92
N LYS A 48 -17.51 -7.76 -4.65
CA LYS A 48 -17.64 -9.07 -5.32
C LYS A 48 -16.68 -10.13 -4.80
N GLY A 49 -15.98 -9.84 -3.71
CA GLY A 49 -14.99 -10.77 -3.19
C GLY A 49 -13.96 -10.13 -2.27
N GLU A 50 -13.07 -10.97 -1.79
CA GLU A 50 -12.04 -10.66 -0.82
C GLU A 50 -10.70 -11.29 -1.17
N ILE A 51 -9.65 -10.67 -0.66
CA ILE A 51 -8.28 -11.15 -0.75
C ILE A 51 -7.70 -11.16 0.66
N ASN A 52 -7.12 -12.30 1.04
CA ASN A 52 -6.41 -12.50 2.29
C ASN A 52 -4.98 -12.95 1.98
N VAL A 53 -4.00 -12.15 2.36
CA VAL A 53 -2.57 -12.45 2.21
C VAL A 53 -1.93 -12.55 3.59
N ASP A 54 -1.27 -13.68 3.83
CA ASP A 54 -0.45 -13.93 5.00
C ASP A 54 0.98 -14.23 4.53
N GLN A 55 1.80 -13.20 4.48
CA GLN A 55 3.15 -13.32 3.95
C GLN A 55 4.03 -14.24 4.81
N ALA A 56 3.83 -14.24 6.13
CA ALA A 56 4.57 -15.07 7.08
C ALA A 56 4.43 -16.57 6.78
N HIS A 57 3.24 -16.98 6.33
CA HIS A 57 2.93 -18.38 6.01
C HIS A 57 2.88 -18.66 4.51
N ARG A 58 3.34 -17.72 3.67
CA ARG A 58 3.20 -17.78 2.21
C ARG A 58 1.74 -18.06 1.80
N GLY A 59 0.77 -17.53 2.53
CA GLY A 59 -0.65 -17.67 2.27
C GLY A 59 -1.14 -16.59 1.30
N TYR A 60 -1.87 -17.00 0.28
CA TYR A 60 -2.63 -16.09 -0.57
C TYR A 60 -3.95 -16.78 -0.92
N ASN A 61 -5.03 -16.28 -0.34
CA ASN A 61 -6.38 -16.78 -0.52
C ASN A 61 -7.25 -15.69 -1.13
N MET A 62 -8.17 -16.11 -1.98
CA MET A 62 -9.17 -15.26 -2.59
C MET A 62 -10.53 -15.94 -2.48
N ALA A 63 -11.58 -15.16 -2.29
CA ALA A 63 -12.95 -15.62 -2.49
C ALA A 63 -13.70 -14.60 -3.32
N ASP A 64 -14.52 -15.06 -4.26
CA ASP A 64 -15.42 -14.18 -5.02
C ASP A 64 -16.75 -14.89 -5.31
N ASP A 65 -17.71 -14.13 -5.84
CA ASP A 65 -19.05 -14.62 -6.13
C ASP A 65 -19.09 -15.67 -7.26
N ALA A 66 -18.03 -15.81 -8.06
CA ALA A 66 -18.01 -16.67 -9.25
C ALA A 66 -17.38 -18.04 -8.96
N GLU A 67 -16.19 -18.07 -8.38
CA GLU A 67 -15.39 -19.28 -8.13
C GLU A 67 -15.35 -19.66 -6.65
N GLY A 68 -15.83 -18.79 -5.75
CA GLY A 68 -15.76 -19.01 -4.31
C GLY A 68 -14.32 -19.01 -3.81
N TYR A 69 -14.10 -19.68 -2.68
CA TYR A 69 -12.81 -19.71 -1.98
C TYR A 69 -11.75 -20.50 -2.76
N ARG A 70 -10.55 -19.94 -2.87
CA ARG A 70 -9.39 -20.55 -3.50
C ARG A 70 -8.08 -20.08 -2.87
N SER A 71 -7.14 -21.02 -2.72
CA SER A 71 -5.74 -20.74 -2.39
C SER A 71 -4.94 -20.64 -3.68
N VAL A 72 -4.81 -19.44 -4.25
CA VAL A 72 -4.10 -19.21 -5.53
C VAL A 72 -2.57 -19.18 -5.37
N ASN A 73 -2.07 -18.90 -4.16
CA ASN A 73 -0.66 -18.91 -3.74
C ASN A 73 0.41 -18.78 -4.85
N PRO A 74 0.67 -17.55 -5.35
CA PRO A 74 1.76 -17.31 -6.30
C PRO A 74 3.16 -17.33 -5.65
N LEU A 75 3.27 -17.52 -4.33
CA LEU A 75 4.51 -17.40 -3.56
C LEU A 75 5.33 -18.70 -3.52
N PHE A 76 4.97 -19.70 -4.35
CA PHE A 76 5.70 -20.95 -4.42
C PHE A 76 7.02 -20.78 -5.18
N MET A 77 8.09 -20.45 -4.45
CA MET A 77 9.46 -20.40 -4.98
C MET A 77 10.11 -21.78 -4.98
N LYS A 78 10.67 -22.19 -6.13
CA LYS A 78 11.57 -23.35 -6.22
C LYS A 78 13.03 -22.90 -5.98
N TYR A 79 13.50 -22.97 -4.74
CA TYR A 79 14.87 -22.59 -4.39
C TYR A 79 15.94 -23.60 -4.83
N THR A 80 15.54 -24.85 -5.07
CA THR A 80 16.47 -25.94 -5.41
C THR A 80 16.05 -26.56 -6.76
N PRO A 81 16.84 -26.36 -7.82
CA PRO A 81 16.71 -27.12 -9.05
C PRO A 81 17.16 -28.57 -8.81
N THR A 82 16.80 -29.47 -9.73
CA THR A 82 17.10 -30.90 -9.63
C THR A 82 18.61 -31.21 -9.55
N ASP A 83 19.47 -30.26 -9.95
CA ASP A 83 20.94 -30.39 -9.97
C ASP A 83 21.65 -29.77 -8.73
N GLY A 84 20.91 -29.29 -7.73
CA GLY A 84 21.46 -28.83 -6.45
C GLY A 84 22.16 -27.46 -6.46
N LYS A 85 22.14 -26.73 -7.57
CA LYS A 85 22.70 -25.37 -7.66
C LYS A 85 21.73 -24.31 -7.13
N PHE A 86 22.21 -23.07 -6.97
CA PHE A 86 21.32 -21.95 -6.61
C PHE A 86 20.30 -21.70 -7.74
N SER A 87 19.00 -21.64 -7.39
CA SER A 87 17.90 -21.25 -8.30
C SER A 87 17.15 -19.98 -7.85
N GLY A 88 17.71 -19.23 -6.91
CA GLY A 88 17.07 -18.04 -6.35
C GLY A 88 17.14 -16.79 -7.24
N GLN A 89 17.80 -16.84 -8.39
CA GLN A 89 17.92 -15.72 -9.35
C GLN A 89 16.57 -15.26 -9.91
N ASN A 90 15.58 -16.16 -9.93
CA ASN A 90 14.19 -15.82 -10.29
C ASN A 90 13.41 -15.21 -9.12
N GLY A 91 14.04 -15.14 -7.95
CA GLY A 91 13.58 -14.45 -6.76
C GLY A 91 13.26 -12.99 -7.03
N TYR A 92 12.22 -12.45 -6.37
CA TYR A 92 11.87 -11.04 -6.55
C TYR A 92 13.06 -10.11 -6.21
N GLY A 93 13.86 -10.42 -5.17
CA GLY A 93 15.03 -9.60 -4.82
C GLY A 93 16.08 -9.48 -5.93
N CYS A 94 16.52 -10.60 -6.52
CA CYS A 94 17.48 -10.59 -7.63
C CYS A 94 16.90 -9.92 -8.87
N ARG A 95 15.62 -10.20 -9.19
CA ARG A 95 14.94 -9.61 -10.35
C ARG A 95 14.77 -8.10 -10.19
N SER A 96 14.36 -7.61 -9.02
CA SER A 96 14.19 -6.18 -8.75
C SER A 96 15.49 -5.40 -8.94
N ILE A 97 16.63 -5.93 -8.46
CA ILE A 97 17.94 -5.29 -8.68
C ILE A 97 18.30 -5.29 -10.17
N ALA A 98 18.10 -6.41 -10.86
CA ALA A 98 18.41 -6.50 -12.29
C ALA A 98 17.57 -5.54 -13.13
N GLU A 99 16.26 -5.45 -12.87
CA GLU A 99 15.37 -4.52 -13.57
C GLU A 99 15.70 -3.06 -13.24
N PHE A 100 16.09 -2.75 -12.00
CA PHE A 100 16.58 -1.41 -11.64
C PHE A 100 17.83 -1.02 -12.44
N ILE A 101 18.84 -1.90 -12.52
CA ILE A 101 20.08 -1.63 -13.27
C ILE A 101 19.77 -1.41 -14.76
N LYS A 102 18.89 -2.22 -15.35
CA LYS A 102 18.46 -2.04 -16.75
C LYS A 102 17.77 -0.69 -16.98
N ALA A 103 16.88 -0.29 -16.06
CA ALA A 103 16.21 0.99 -16.14
C ALA A 103 17.20 2.16 -16.05
N ALA A 104 18.14 2.10 -15.10
CA ALA A 104 19.20 3.10 -14.96
C ALA A 104 20.07 3.21 -16.21
N GLN A 105 20.43 2.08 -16.82
CA GLN A 105 21.19 2.05 -18.08
C GLN A 105 20.40 2.69 -19.23
N SER A 106 19.13 2.30 -19.40
CA SER A 106 18.26 2.85 -20.45
C SER A 106 18.06 4.37 -20.35
N ILE A 107 18.02 4.91 -19.13
CA ILE A 107 17.96 6.35 -18.89
C ILE A 107 19.31 7.00 -19.26
N THR A 108 20.43 6.39 -18.85
CA THR A 108 21.78 6.87 -19.15
C THR A 108 22.04 6.95 -20.65
N ASP A 109 21.52 5.98 -21.40
CA ASP A 109 21.65 5.90 -22.86
C ASP A 109 20.69 6.85 -23.62
N GLY A 110 19.74 7.47 -22.91
CA GLY A 110 18.75 8.39 -23.49
C GLY A 110 17.55 7.70 -24.16
N ASP A 111 17.41 6.39 -24.02
CA ASP A 111 16.32 5.60 -24.62
C ASP A 111 14.98 5.77 -23.88
N LYS A 112 15.03 6.03 -22.57
CA LYS A 112 13.88 6.17 -21.69
C LYS A 112 14.07 7.30 -20.69
N LYS A 113 12.97 7.77 -20.12
CA LYS A 113 12.95 8.67 -18.97
C LYS A 113 12.52 7.94 -17.71
N ALA A 114 12.71 8.56 -16.54
CA ALA A 114 12.35 7.94 -15.27
C ALA A 114 10.84 7.63 -15.18
N GLU A 115 10.00 8.50 -15.74
CA GLU A 115 8.54 8.39 -15.71
C GLU A 115 8.03 7.21 -16.54
N ASP A 116 8.81 6.76 -17.54
CA ASP A 116 8.48 5.56 -18.33
C ASP A 116 8.45 4.28 -17.48
N PHE A 117 9.04 4.31 -16.28
CA PHE A 117 9.11 3.18 -15.37
C PHE A 117 8.10 3.23 -14.23
N ASP A 118 7.35 4.33 -14.05
CA ASP A 118 6.43 4.53 -12.91
C ASP A 118 5.37 3.42 -12.79
N ALA A 119 4.94 2.82 -13.89
CA ALA A 119 3.97 1.72 -13.89
C ALA A 119 4.57 0.33 -13.58
N SER A 120 5.90 0.22 -13.49
CA SER A 120 6.60 -1.09 -13.45
C SER A 120 7.64 -1.22 -12.33
N LEU A 121 8.15 -0.10 -11.83
CA LEU A 121 9.15 -0.04 -10.77
C LEU A 121 8.66 0.88 -9.64
N PRO A 122 9.12 0.66 -8.39
CA PRO A 122 8.85 1.56 -7.28
C PRO A 122 9.68 2.84 -7.41
N THR A 123 9.22 3.77 -8.24
CA THR A 123 9.87 5.07 -8.46
C THR A 123 9.45 6.10 -7.41
N ILE A 124 10.17 7.22 -7.34
CA ILE A 124 9.74 8.35 -6.49
C ILE A 124 8.39 8.92 -6.96
N GLY A 125 8.11 8.89 -8.27
CA GLY A 125 6.87 9.32 -8.91
C GLY A 125 5.63 8.50 -8.52
N THR A 126 5.81 7.37 -7.85
CA THR A 126 4.69 6.59 -7.29
C THR A 126 4.74 6.50 -5.76
N THR A 127 5.94 6.57 -5.18
CA THR A 127 6.15 6.43 -3.73
C THR A 127 5.63 7.64 -2.95
N TYR A 128 5.62 8.85 -3.53
CA TYR A 128 5.17 10.06 -2.82
C TYR A 128 3.75 9.94 -2.24
N LEU A 129 2.87 9.14 -2.87
CA LEU A 129 1.50 8.91 -2.39
C LEU A 129 1.51 8.27 -1.01
N THR A 130 2.34 7.24 -0.84
CA THR A 130 2.48 6.55 0.45
C THR A 130 3.16 7.44 1.48
N THR A 131 4.13 8.26 1.06
CA THR A 131 4.78 9.24 1.95
C THR A 131 3.80 10.30 2.44
N ALA A 132 2.90 10.78 1.58
CA ALA A 132 1.88 11.75 1.97
C ALA A 132 0.91 11.19 3.02
N ILE A 133 0.58 9.90 2.95
CA ILE A 133 -0.21 9.21 3.99
C ILE A 133 0.55 9.15 5.32
N LEU A 134 1.84 8.85 5.29
CA LEU A 134 2.68 8.83 6.49
C LEU A 134 2.78 10.21 7.14
N GLU A 135 2.97 11.25 6.33
CA GLU A 135 3.04 12.63 6.80
C GLU A 135 1.70 13.09 7.39
N ALA A 136 0.59 12.86 6.69
CA ALA A 136 -0.75 13.15 7.22
C ALA A 136 -1.04 12.37 8.52
N GLY A 137 -0.57 11.13 8.61
CA GLY A 137 -0.65 10.32 9.82
C GLY A 137 0.14 10.92 10.98
N ARG A 138 1.38 11.38 10.73
CA ARG A 138 2.20 12.07 11.74
C ARG A 138 1.53 13.36 12.21
N LEU A 139 1.07 14.20 11.29
CA LEU A 139 0.32 15.42 11.61
C LEU A 139 -0.93 15.12 12.45
N SER A 140 -1.67 14.07 12.10
CA SER A 140 -2.85 13.63 12.85
C SER A 140 -2.49 13.26 14.30
N LEU A 141 -1.47 12.42 14.50
CA LEU A 141 -1.01 11.99 15.83
C LEU A 141 -0.58 13.18 16.70
N ASP A 142 0.23 14.07 16.14
CA ASP A 142 0.75 15.25 16.83
C ASP A 142 -0.38 16.24 17.21
N ASN A 143 -1.53 16.15 16.52
CA ASN A 143 -2.72 16.96 16.77
C ASN A 143 -3.85 16.19 17.46
N GLY A 144 -3.55 15.14 18.24
CA GLY A 144 -4.56 14.44 19.03
C GLY A 144 -5.55 13.59 18.22
N GLY A 145 -5.12 13.11 17.05
CA GLY A 145 -5.93 12.27 16.15
C GLY A 145 -6.90 13.05 15.27
N HIS A 146 -6.72 14.37 15.09
CA HIS A 146 -7.50 15.15 14.13
C HIS A 146 -7.28 14.64 12.70
N GLN A 147 -8.33 14.74 11.89
CA GLN A 147 -8.26 14.33 10.49
C GLN A 147 -7.53 15.38 9.66
N PHE A 148 -6.75 14.91 8.70
CA PHE A 148 -6.08 15.72 7.70
C PHE A 148 -6.49 15.24 6.31
N GLU A 149 -6.68 16.19 5.40
CA GLU A 149 -6.99 15.95 4.00
C GLU A 149 -5.73 16.17 3.15
N ILE A 150 -5.38 15.19 2.32
CA ILE A 150 -4.34 15.31 1.31
C ILE A 150 -4.99 15.93 0.07
N LYS A 151 -4.49 17.09 -0.36
CA LYS A 151 -5.03 17.84 -1.49
C LYS A 151 -4.31 17.46 -2.78
N TYR A 152 -5.06 17.45 -3.88
CA TYR A 152 -4.60 17.11 -5.23
C TYR A 152 -5.10 18.20 -6.20
N GLU A 153 -4.57 19.40 -6.07
CA GLU A 153 -5.09 20.60 -6.76
C GLU A 153 -4.43 20.87 -8.13
N ASP A 154 -3.35 20.16 -8.45
CA ASP A 154 -2.70 20.26 -9.76
C ASP A 154 -3.60 19.61 -10.83
N THR A 155 -4.19 20.44 -11.69
CA THR A 155 -5.05 19.99 -12.78
C THR A 155 -4.29 19.30 -13.91
N GLU A 156 -2.98 19.57 -14.05
CA GLU A 156 -2.13 18.89 -15.02
C GLU A 156 -1.68 17.52 -14.49
N ASN A 157 -1.47 17.41 -13.17
CA ASN A 157 -1.08 16.18 -12.49
C ASN A 157 -1.99 15.86 -11.29
N PRO A 158 -3.23 15.39 -11.52
CA PRO A 158 -4.24 15.21 -10.47
C PRO A 158 -3.93 14.08 -9.46
N HIS A 159 -2.78 13.44 -9.60
CA HIS A 159 -2.31 12.37 -8.72
C HIS A 159 -1.20 12.83 -7.76
N ILE A 160 -0.65 14.03 -7.95
CA ILE A 160 0.42 14.56 -7.09
C ILE A 160 -0.19 15.33 -5.92
N PRO A 161 0.10 14.96 -4.66
CA PRO A 161 -0.26 15.74 -3.49
C PRO A 161 0.32 17.15 -3.56
N THR A 162 -0.51 18.17 -3.38
CA THR A 162 -0.12 19.58 -3.38
C THR A 162 0.02 20.15 -1.97
N SER A 163 -0.83 19.71 -1.03
CA SER A 163 -0.79 20.12 0.38
C SER A 163 -1.46 19.09 1.30
N ILE A 164 -1.27 19.25 2.60
CA ILE A 164 -1.96 18.48 3.65
C ILE A 164 -2.56 19.48 4.64
N GLU A 165 -3.88 19.42 4.83
CA GLU A 165 -4.64 20.42 5.58
C GLU A 165 -5.51 19.77 6.66
N PRO A 166 -5.68 20.40 7.84
CA PRO A 166 -6.65 19.90 8.82
C PRO A 166 -8.06 19.88 8.23
N LEU A 167 -8.75 18.74 8.34
CA LEU A 167 -10.14 18.66 7.92
C LEU A 167 -10.99 19.42 8.94
N ALA A 168 -11.69 20.46 8.48
CA ALA A 168 -12.57 21.25 9.34
C ALA A 168 -13.59 20.32 10.03
N ALA A 169 -13.78 20.51 11.34
CA ALA A 169 -14.76 19.74 12.08
C ALA A 169 -16.14 19.89 11.42
N SER A 170 -16.66 18.79 10.88
CA SER A 170 -18.01 18.80 10.32
C SER A 170 -18.99 19.20 11.43
N THR A 171 -19.71 20.31 11.25
CA THR A 171 -20.78 20.70 12.16
C THR A 171 -21.93 19.74 11.93
N VAL A 172 -21.89 18.56 12.55
CA VAL A 172 -23.04 17.67 12.60
C VAL A 172 -24.08 18.38 13.48
N GLN A 173 -24.97 19.15 12.85
CA GLN A 173 -26.21 19.55 13.49
C GLN A 173 -26.97 18.27 13.79
N ALA A 174 -26.84 17.80 15.04
CA ALA A 174 -27.71 16.77 15.58
C ALA A 174 -29.15 17.29 15.43
N LYS A 175 -29.85 16.86 14.37
CA LYS A 175 -31.29 16.98 14.29
C LYS A 175 -31.84 16.16 15.45
N LYS A 176 -32.14 16.85 16.56
CA LYS A 176 -33.04 16.34 17.59
C LYS A 176 -34.35 16.02 16.88
N GLN A 177 -34.58 14.75 16.56
CA GLN A 177 -35.91 14.26 16.29
C GLN A 177 -36.72 14.42 17.59
N LYS A 178 -37.48 15.51 17.66
CA LYS A 178 -38.74 15.54 18.41
C LYS A 178 -39.80 15.02 17.43
N VAL A 179 -40.41 13.89 17.74
CA VAL A 179 -41.80 13.71 18.21
C VAL A 179 -41.92 12.26 18.66
#